data_AF-A0A382DMQ7-F1
#
_entry.id   AF-A0A382DMQ7-F1
#
_cell.length_a   1.000
_cell.length_b   1.000
_cell.length_c   1.000
_cell.angle_alpha   90.00
_cell.angle_beta   90.00
_cell.angle_gamma   90.00
#
_symmetry.space_group_name_H-M   'P 1'
#
loop_
_entity.id
_entity.type
_entity.pdbx_description
1 polymer ?
#
loop_
_entity_poly.entity_id
_entity_poly.type
_entity_poly.pdbx_seq_one_letter_code
_entity_poly.pdbx_strand_id
1 'polypeptide(L)'
;VTERLSFQRLLPIIFFVSGGTGISYEILWQRFAVDIVGGETTAVALVVSLVFVGLGLGSWLGTQVVTRTRSPKRVYGLVEIGIGATAGLVPLIMPWCSTVGGQSITMSVIVVVLVMAIPATLIGATFPAMVRLYRAQNVTGRVGIVYSANLAGALVGSLSLTFYVLPQLGRVGTSSVLAVVNVAIGVLVMLVPTTTEPTSSPSPALQRSEQGWQLSEHWALGLAAVSGSLSMGIQVL
;
A
#
# COMPACT_ATOMS: atom_id res chain seq x y z
N VAL A 1 -7.95 -23.41 -19.20
CA VAL A 1 -9.07 -22.47 -19.00
C VAL A 1 -9.52 -22.42 -17.54
N THR A 2 -9.71 -23.57 -16.89
CA THR A 2 -10.09 -23.68 -15.46
C THR A 2 -9.13 -22.97 -14.49
N GLU A 3 -7.81 -23.11 -14.63
CA GLU A 3 -6.83 -22.42 -13.76
C GLU A 3 -6.79 -20.89 -13.94
N ARG A 4 -7.13 -20.39 -15.13
CA ARG A 4 -7.18 -18.95 -15.40
C ARG A 4 -8.41 -18.31 -14.74
N LEU A 5 -9.53 -19.03 -14.78
CA LEU A 5 -10.78 -18.61 -14.15
C LEU A 5 -10.68 -18.62 -12.61
N SER A 6 -9.89 -19.53 -12.02
CA SER A 6 -9.66 -19.54 -10.57
C SER A 6 -8.80 -18.36 -10.12
N PHE A 7 -7.72 -18.03 -10.84
CA PHE A 7 -6.87 -16.89 -10.48
C PHE A 7 -7.58 -15.54 -10.59
N GLN A 8 -8.39 -15.34 -11.64
CA GLN A 8 -9.19 -14.11 -11.78
C GLN A 8 -10.19 -13.91 -10.64
N ARG A 9 -10.78 -14.99 -10.12
CA ARG A 9 -11.70 -14.94 -8.96
C ARG A 9 -10.97 -14.68 -7.64
N LEU A 10 -9.70 -15.05 -7.56
CA LEU A 10 -8.86 -14.86 -6.37
C LEU A 10 -8.37 -13.42 -6.24
N LEU A 11 -8.15 -12.70 -7.35
CA LEU A 11 -7.60 -11.34 -7.33
C LEU A 11 -8.40 -10.35 -6.46
N PRO A 12 -9.74 -10.25 -6.53
CA PRO A 12 -10.51 -9.37 -5.64
C PRO A 12 -10.29 -9.68 -4.15
N ILE A 13 -10.18 -10.96 -3.79
CA ILE A 13 -9.93 -11.39 -2.41
C ILE A 13 -8.53 -10.95 -1.97
N ILE A 14 -7.53 -11.17 -2.81
CA ILE A 14 -6.16 -10.74 -2.55
C ILE A 14 -6.10 -9.22 -2.32
N PHE A 15 -6.75 -8.45 -3.19
CA PHE A 15 -6.74 -6.99 -3.10
C PHE A 15 -7.53 -6.45 -1.92
N PHE A 16 -8.60 -7.14 -1.53
CA PHE A 16 -9.32 -6.88 -0.29
C PHE A 16 -8.41 -7.08 0.92
N VAL A 17 -7.75 -8.24 1.03
CA VAL A 17 -6.87 -8.52 2.17
C VAL A 17 -5.68 -7.55 2.19
N SER A 18 -5.05 -7.29 1.03
CA SER A 18 -3.96 -6.31 0.88
C SER A 18 -4.37 -4.91 1.34
N GLY A 19 -5.56 -4.43 0.93
CA GLY A 19 -6.10 -3.14 1.37
C GLY A 19 -6.32 -3.06 2.88
N GLY A 20 -6.83 -4.14 3.47
CA GLY A 20 -6.95 -4.29 4.91
C GLY A 20 -5.59 -4.22 5.61
N THR A 21 -4.57 -4.89 5.09
CA THR A 21 -3.22 -4.83 5.68
C THR A 21 -2.59 -3.44 5.57
N GLY A 22 -2.76 -2.74 4.44
CA GLY A 22 -2.19 -1.41 4.22
C GLY A 22 -2.64 -0.39 5.27
N ILE A 23 -3.95 -0.25 5.46
CA ILE A 23 -4.49 0.67 6.48
C ILE A 23 -4.17 0.17 7.90
N SER A 24 -4.04 -1.15 8.07
CA SER A 24 -3.72 -1.71 9.37
C SER A 24 -2.30 -1.35 9.81
N TYR A 25 -1.34 -1.33 8.89
CA TYR A 25 0.01 -0.84 9.19
C TYR A 25 0.01 0.62 9.56
N GLU A 26 -0.74 1.48 8.86
CA GLU A 26 -0.85 2.90 9.19
C GLU A 26 -1.34 3.11 10.64
N ILE A 27 -2.43 2.45 11.02
CA ILE A 27 -2.96 2.52 12.40
C ILE A 27 -1.94 2.01 13.41
N LEU A 28 -1.27 0.89 13.11
CA LEU A 28 -0.29 0.29 14.00
C LEU A 28 0.96 1.17 14.16
N TRP A 29 1.42 1.79 13.08
CA TRP A 29 2.54 2.71 13.06
C TRP A 29 2.27 3.97 13.86
N GLN A 30 1.04 4.51 13.85
CA GLN A 30 0.65 5.61 14.74
C GLN A 30 0.90 5.23 16.20
N ARG A 31 0.52 4.01 16.62
CA ARG A 31 0.75 3.52 17.99
C ARG A 31 2.24 3.42 18.33
N PHE A 32 3.07 2.96 17.40
CA PHE A 32 4.52 2.94 17.60
C PHE A 32 5.13 4.35 17.64
N ALA A 33 4.70 5.25 16.77
CA ALA A 33 5.21 6.61 16.71
C ALA A 33 4.92 7.39 18.00
N VAL A 34 3.81 7.10 18.70
CA VAL A 34 3.53 7.68 20.03
C VAL A 34 4.64 7.35 21.03
N ASP A 35 5.21 6.14 21.01
CA ASP A 35 6.31 5.77 21.91
C ASP A 35 7.61 6.54 21.61
N ILE A 36 7.80 7.01 20.37
CA ILE A 36 9.00 7.74 19.94
C ILE A 36 8.84 9.24 20.19
N VAL A 37 7.68 9.78 19.81
CA VAL A 37 7.39 11.22 19.78
C VAL A 37 6.83 11.70 21.13
N GLY A 38 6.16 10.83 21.89
CA GLY A 38 5.55 11.15 23.18
C GLY A 38 4.20 11.86 23.13
N GLY A 39 3.77 12.35 21.95
CA GLY A 39 2.50 13.05 21.75
C GLY A 39 1.62 12.39 20.68
N GLU A 40 0.35 12.12 21.02
CA GLU A 40 -0.60 11.43 20.13
C GLU A 40 -0.89 12.22 18.85
N THR A 41 -1.23 13.50 18.96
CA THR A 41 -1.52 14.36 17.80
C THR A 41 -0.33 14.45 16.85
N THR A 42 0.87 14.64 17.39
CA THR A 42 2.10 14.75 16.58
C THR A 42 2.45 13.44 15.89
N ALA A 43 2.33 12.31 16.60
CA ALA A 43 2.57 10.99 16.03
C ALA A 43 1.60 10.67 14.89
N VAL A 44 0.31 10.94 15.08
CA VAL A 44 -0.71 10.73 14.04
C VAL A 44 -0.41 11.59 12.82
N ALA A 45 -0.22 12.90 12.99
CA ALA A 45 0.05 13.81 11.88
C ALA A 45 1.31 13.42 11.09
N LEU A 46 2.38 13.02 11.78
CA LEU A 46 3.62 12.60 11.17
C LEU A 46 3.45 11.31 10.36
N VAL A 47 2.82 10.28 10.94
CA VAL A 47 2.63 8.99 10.26
C VAL A 47 1.70 9.15 9.05
N VAL A 48 0.59 9.87 9.19
CA VAL A 48 -0.33 10.13 8.07
C VAL A 48 0.38 10.88 6.94
N SER A 49 1.16 11.92 7.28
CA SER A 49 1.96 12.66 6.28
C SER A 49 2.93 11.73 5.54
N LEU A 50 3.66 10.90 6.30
CA LEU A 50 4.62 9.97 5.73
C LEU A 50 3.97 8.90 4.87
N VAL A 51 2.80 8.39 5.28
CA VAL A 51 2.01 7.45 4.49
C VAL A 51 1.58 8.09 3.18
N PHE A 52 1.05 9.31 3.17
CA PHE A 52 0.70 9.99 1.92
C PHE A 52 1.89 10.24 1.00
N VAL A 53 3.04 10.67 1.57
CA VAL A 53 4.29 10.83 0.79
C VAL A 53 4.74 9.48 0.22
N GLY A 54 4.71 8.41 1.03
CA GLY A 54 5.03 7.05 0.60
C GLY A 54 4.06 6.53 -0.47
N LEU A 55 2.76 6.80 -0.35
CA LEU A 55 1.76 6.45 -1.35
C LEU A 55 2.06 7.12 -2.69
N GLY A 56 2.37 8.42 -2.68
CA GLY A 56 2.73 9.17 -3.88
C GLY A 56 4.03 8.68 -4.52
N LEU A 57 5.10 8.61 -3.73
CA LEU A 57 6.42 8.15 -4.18
C LEU A 57 6.36 6.70 -4.69
N GLY A 58 5.69 5.83 -3.94
CA GLY A 58 5.48 4.43 -4.26
C GLY A 58 4.66 4.24 -5.53
N SER A 59 3.59 5.02 -5.72
CA SER A 59 2.78 4.97 -6.94
C SER A 59 3.60 5.38 -8.16
N TRP A 60 4.43 6.42 -8.03
CA TRP A 60 5.31 6.90 -9.10
C TRP A 60 6.38 5.86 -9.46
N LEU A 61 7.17 5.39 -8.48
CA LEU A 61 8.20 4.37 -8.68
C LEU A 61 7.60 3.04 -9.17
N GLY A 62 6.50 2.62 -8.57
CA GLY A 62 5.77 1.42 -8.93
C GLY A 62 5.30 1.45 -10.38
N THR A 63 4.76 2.58 -10.86
CA THR A 63 4.36 2.73 -12.27
C THR A 63 5.55 2.56 -13.22
N GLN A 64 6.71 3.13 -12.89
CA GLN A 64 7.92 2.96 -13.73
C GLN A 64 8.40 1.50 -13.80
N VAL A 65 8.39 0.79 -12.67
CA VAL A 65 8.80 -0.62 -12.59
C VAL A 65 7.82 -1.52 -13.36
N VAL A 66 6.53 -1.28 -13.18
CA VAL A 66 5.45 -2.14 -13.65
C VAL A 66 5.20 -1.98 -15.17
N THR A 67 5.43 -0.79 -15.72
CA THR A 67 5.31 -0.53 -17.18
C THR A 67 6.40 -1.24 -17.99
N ARG A 68 7.61 -1.39 -17.44
CA ARG A 68 8.75 -2.05 -18.11
C ARG A 68 8.79 -3.57 -17.91
N THR A 69 7.96 -4.10 -17.00
CA THR A 69 8.01 -5.49 -16.58
C THR A 69 7.23 -6.42 -17.51
N ARG A 70 7.85 -7.57 -17.85
CA ARG A 70 7.21 -8.69 -18.57
C ARG A 70 6.43 -9.64 -17.66
N SER A 71 6.68 -9.62 -16.35
CA SER A 71 6.09 -10.52 -15.35
C SER A 71 5.38 -9.76 -14.21
N PRO A 72 4.18 -9.17 -14.44
CA PRO A 72 3.45 -8.39 -13.43
C PRO A 72 3.22 -9.11 -12.10
N LYS A 73 3.05 -10.44 -12.14
CA LYS A 73 2.92 -11.30 -10.96
C LYS A 73 4.12 -11.21 -10.02
N ARG A 74 5.34 -11.26 -10.59
CA ARG A 74 6.57 -11.22 -9.79
C ARG A 74 6.71 -9.87 -9.11
N VAL A 75 6.40 -8.78 -9.83
CA VAL A 75 6.47 -7.44 -9.24
C VAL A 75 5.46 -7.29 -8.11
N TYR A 76 4.19 -7.62 -8.32
CA TYR A 76 3.18 -7.55 -7.27
C TYR A 76 3.55 -8.42 -6.06
N GLY A 77 3.98 -9.67 -6.30
CA GLY A 77 4.36 -10.57 -5.22
C GLY A 77 5.59 -10.09 -4.44
N LEU A 78 6.60 -9.53 -5.11
CA LEU A 78 7.78 -8.97 -4.45
C LEU A 78 7.46 -7.72 -3.64
N VAL A 79 6.53 -6.89 -4.11
CA VAL A 79 6.05 -5.73 -3.35
C VAL A 79 5.39 -6.20 -2.06
N GLU A 80 4.46 -7.16 -2.13
CA GLU A 80 3.75 -7.70 -0.95
C GLU A 80 4.72 -8.37 0.04
N ILE A 81 5.66 -9.20 -0.44
CA ILE A 81 6.71 -9.77 0.43
C ILE A 81 7.57 -8.68 1.05
N GLY A 82 7.93 -7.66 0.26
CA GLY A 82 8.69 -6.50 0.74
C GLY A 82 7.96 -5.73 1.84
N ILE A 83 6.65 -5.53 1.71
CA ILE A 83 5.81 -4.91 2.75
C ILE A 83 5.88 -5.76 4.01
N GLY A 84 5.59 -7.06 3.91
CA GLY A 84 5.62 -7.94 5.08
C GLY A 84 6.99 -7.99 5.76
N ALA A 85 8.06 -8.07 4.98
CA ALA A 85 9.42 -8.07 5.51
C ALA A 85 9.78 -6.75 6.20
N THR A 86 9.56 -5.61 5.53
CA THR A 86 9.98 -4.30 6.06
C THR A 86 9.08 -3.82 7.20
N ALA A 87 7.76 -3.96 7.07
CA ALA A 87 6.81 -3.58 8.12
C ALA A 87 6.85 -4.53 9.33
N GLY A 88 7.12 -5.83 9.11
CA GLY A 88 7.28 -6.82 10.17
C GLY A 88 8.58 -6.66 10.97
N LEU A 89 9.61 -6.02 10.40
CA LEU A 89 10.85 -5.69 11.11
C LEU A 89 10.71 -4.51 12.07
N VAL A 90 9.75 -3.60 11.83
CA VAL A 90 9.51 -2.40 12.66
C VAL A 90 9.43 -2.70 14.17
N PRO A 91 8.60 -3.64 14.66
CA PRO A 91 8.52 -3.93 16.10
C PRO A 91 9.84 -4.44 16.70
N LEU A 92 10.68 -5.13 15.92
CA LEU A 92 11.95 -5.71 16.41
C LEU A 92 13.00 -4.63 16.65
N ILE A 93 13.03 -3.61 15.78
CA ILE A 93 13.97 -2.48 15.91
C ILE A 93 13.42 -1.37 16.81
N MET A 94 12.13 -1.43 17.16
CA MET A 94 11.42 -0.40 17.91
C MET A 94 12.10 0.03 19.23
N PRO A 95 12.64 -0.88 20.06
CA PRO A 95 13.33 -0.47 21.30
C PRO A 95 14.49 0.48 21.02
N TRP A 96 15.30 0.21 20.00
CA TRP A 96 16.41 1.07 19.58
C TRP A 96 15.94 2.39 18.99
N CYS A 97 14.85 2.36 18.22
CA CYS A 97 14.24 3.56 17.67
C CYS A 97 13.72 4.50 18.76
N SER A 98 13.14 3.96 19.84
CA SER A 98 12.64 4.77 20.96
C SER A 98 13.76 5.46 21.76
N THR A 99 14.90 4.81 21.96
CA THR A 99 16.03 5.41 22.69
C THR A 99 16.72 6.52 21.91
N VAL A 100 16.84 6.39 20.59
CA VAL A 100 17.44 7.41 19.72
C VAL A 100 16.42 8.54 19.44
N GLY A 101 15.19 8.18 19.09
CA GLY A 101 14.16 9.13 18.69
C GLY A 101 13.55 9.92 19.85
N GLY A 102 13.61 9.42 21.09
CA GLY A 102 13.10 10.13 22.27
C GLY A 102 13.96 11.31 22.75
N GLN A 103 15.13 11.55 22.14
CA GLN A 103 16.06 12.60 22.58
C GLN A 103 15.60 14.02 22.22
N SER A 104 14.88 14.18 21.11
CA SER A 104 14.32 15.45 20.66
C SER A 104 13.27 15.19 19.58
N ILE A 105 12.36 16.14 19.37
CA ILE A 105 11.34 16.04 18.33
C ILE A 105 11.95 15.84 16.93
N THR A 106 13.08 16.48 16.65
CA THR A 106 13.80 16.34 15.38
C THR A 106 14.28 14.89 15.19
N MET A 107 14.84 14.28 16.23
CA MET A 107 15.27 12.88 16.17
C MET A 107 14.08 11.92 16.06
N SER A 108 12.97 12.23 16.74
CA SER A 108 11.73 11.45 16.60
C SER A 108 11.27 11.41 15.14
N VAL A 109 11.23 12.58 14.48
CA VAL A 109 10.83 12.71 13.08
C VAL A 109 11.78 11.92 12.16
N ILE A 110 13.09 12.09 12.33
CA ILE A 110 14.09 11.39 11.52
C ILE A 110 13.93 9.87 11.65
N VAL A 111 13.80 9.36 12.87
CA VAL A 111 13.68 7.92 13.12
C VAL A 111 12.38 7.37 12.52
N VAL A 112 11.24 8.03 12.75
CA VAL A 112 9.94 7.60 12.18
C VAL A 112 10.00 7.57 10.66
N VAL A 113 10.55 8.61 10.02
CA VAL A 113 10.72 8.67 8.57
C VAL A 113 11.61 7.52 8.08
N LEU A 114 12.78 7.31 8.67
CA LEU A 114 13.70 6.26 8.24
C LEU A 114 13.11 4.86 8.37
N VAL A 115 12.37 4.59 9.45
CA VAL A 115 11.78 3.28 9.73
C VAL A 115 10.59 2.99 8.81
N MET A 116 9.74 3.98 8.57
CA MET A 116 8.45 3.76 7.92
C MET A 116 8.41 4.16 6.44
N ALA A 117 9.39 4.92 5.94
CA ALA A 117 9.42 5.36 4.53
C ALA A 117 9.44 4.20 3.54
N ILE A 118 10.25 3.16 3.80
CA ILE A 118 10.35 2.00 2.92
C ILE A 118 9.02 1.23 2.83
N PRO A 119 8.43 0.73 3.93
CA PRO A 119 7.16 0.02 3.85
C PRO A 119 6.02 0.91 3.33
N ALA A 120 5.97 2.21 3.69
CA ALA A 120 4.97 3.13 3.15
C ALA A 120 5.09 3.29 1.62
N THR A 121 6.31 3.38 1.10
CA THR A 121 6.59 3.43 -0.35
C THR A 121 6.17 2.14 -1.04
N LEU A 122 6.40 0.98 -0.43
CA LEU A 122 5.97 -0.30 -0.98
C LEU A 122 4.43 -0.44 -0.99
N ILE A 123 3.75 0.01 0.07
CA ILE A 123 2.28 0.09 0.10
C ILE A 123 1.79 0.96 -1.07
N GLY A 124 2.42 2.12 -1.31
CA GLY A 124 2.12 2.97 -2.48
C GLY A 124 2.30 2.29 -3.84
N ALA A 125 3.34 1.45 -3.98
CA ALA A 125 3.61 0.71 -5.21
C ALA A 125 2.61 -0.43 -5.47
N THR A 126 1.80 -0.81 -4.47
CA THR A 126 0.86 -1.93 -4.56
C THR A 126 -0.23 -1.66 -5.59
N PHE A 127 -0.78 -0.44 -5.63
CA PHE A 127 -1.87 -0.09 -6.55
C PHE A 127 -1.49 -0.21 -8.04
N PRO A 128 -0.41 0.43 -8.55
CA PRO A 128 -0.01 0.28 -9.95
C PRO A 128 0.34 -1.18 -10.29
N ALA A 129 0.97 -1.92 -9.37
CA ALA A 129 1.27 -3.35 -9.55
C ALA A 129 -0.01 -4.20 -9.67
N MET A 130 -1.00 -3.93 -8.82
CA MET A 130 -2.33 -4.55 -8.82
C MET A 130 -3.08 -4.29 -10.12
N VAL A 131 -3.12 -3.04 -10.58
CA VAL A 131 -3.79 -2.67 -11.85
C VAL A 131 -3.14 -3.39 -13.03
N ARG A 132 -1.81 -3.45 -13.10
CA ARG A 132 -1.11 -4.18 -14.17
C ARG A 132 -1.36 -5.68 -14.10
N LEU A 133 -1.30 -6.27 -12.90
CA LEU A 133 -1.55 -7.69 -12.69
C LEU A 133 -2.96 -8.07 -13.16
N TYR A 134 -3.95 -7.26 -12.80
CA TYR A 134 -5.34 -7.45 -13.21
C TYR A 134 -5.52 -7.33 -14.74
N ARG A 135 -4.97 -6.27 -15.36
CA ARG A 135 -5.03 -6.07 -16.82
C ARG A 135 -4.34 -7.21 -17.59
N ALA A 136 -3.25 -7.77 -17.07
CA ALA A 136 -2.54 -8.89 -17.70
C ALA A 136 -3.36 -10.18 -17.76
N GLN A 137 -4.49 -10.27 -17.03
CA GLN A 137 -5.38 -11.43 -17.09
C GLN A 137 -6.47 -11.33 -18.18
N ASN A 138 -6.39 -10.37 -19.12
CA ASN A 138 -7.43 -10.04 -20.12
C ASN A 138 -8.84 -9.91 -19.52
N VAL A 139 -8.93 -9.46 -18.27
CA VAL A 139 -10.22 -9.17 -17.66
C VAL A 139 -10.65 -7.81 -18.20
N THR A 140 -11.64 -7.80 -19.10
CA THR A 140 -12.29 -6.60 -19.65
C THR A 140 -13.09 -5.80 -18.61
N GLY A 141 -13.06 -6.23 -17.35
CA GLY A 141 -13.75 -5.60 -16.23
C GLY A 141 -13.15 -4.24 -15.85
N ARG A 142 -14.01 -3.39 -15.28
CA ARG A 142 -13.62 -2.07 -14.77
C ARG A 142 -12.60 -2.25 -13.64
N VAL A 143 -11.43 -1.61 -13.77
CA VAL A 143 -10.43 -1.44 -12.68
C VAL A 143 -11.10 -0.99 -11.37
N GLY A 144 -12.23 -0.30 -11.47
CA GLY A 144 -13.11 0.04 -10.35
C GLY A 144 -13.51 -1.12 -9.44
N ILE A 145 -13.82 -2.33 -9.94
CA ILE A 145 -14.22 -3.47 -9.08
C ILE A 145 -13.07 -3.87 -8.15
N VAL A 146 -11.87 -3.92 -8.73
CA VAL A 146 -10.62 -4.28 -8.07
C VAL A 146 -10.23 -3.22 -7.04
N TYR A 147 -10.40 -1.94 -7.38
CA TYR A 147 -10.24 -0.83 -6.45
C TYR A 147 -11.28 -0.84 -5.32
N SER A 148 -12.55 -1.11 -5.63
CA SER A 148 -13.62 -1.21 -4.63
C SER A 148 -13.36 -2.35 -3.64
N ALA A 149 -12.83 -3.49 -4.09
CA ALA A 149 -12.44 -4.58 -3.20
C ALA A 149 -11.35 -4.14 -2.22
N ASN A 150 -10.35 -3.40 -2.69
CA ASN A 150 -9.28 -2.86 -1.85
C ASN A 150 -9.78 -1.83 -0.83
N LEU A 151 -10.68 -0.92 -1.23
CA LEU A 151 -11.31 0.02 -0.30
C LEU A 151 -12.22 -0.68 0.73
N ALA A 152 -13.00 -1.67 0.31
CA ALA A 152 -13.81 -2.48 1.23
C ALA A 152 -12.91 -3.23 2.24
N GLY A 153 -11.77 -3.74 1.76
CA GLY A 153 -10.75 -4.35 2.57
C GLY A 153 -10.16 -3.39 3.60
N ALA A 154 -9.83 -2.17 3.18
CA ALA A 154 -9.37 -1.13 4.09
C ALA A 154 -10.42 -0.77 5.15
N LEU A 155 -11.69 -0.63 4.76
CA LEU A 155 -12.78 -0.37 5.71
C LEU A 155 -12.93 -1.50 6.75
N VAL A 156 -12.97 -2.75 6.30
CA VAL A 156 -13.11 -3.91 7.20
C VAL A 156 -11.84 -4.10 8.04
N GLY A 157 -10.67 -3.89 7.44
CA GLY A 157 -9.37 -4.01 8.07
C GLY A 157 -9.17 -3.01 9.19
N SER A 158 -9.50 -1.73 8.98
CA SER A 158 -9.36 -0.69 10.01
C SER A 158 -10.24 -0.97 11.24
N LEU A 159 -11.49 -1.39 11.02
CA LEU A 159 -12.40 -1.78 12.10
C LEU A 159 -11.92 -3.04 12.82
N SER A 160 -11.61 -4.09 12.06
CA SER A 160 -11.18 -5.38 12.63
C SER A 160 -9.88 -5.24 13.41
N LEU A 161 -8.93 -4.46 12.88
CA LEU A 161 -7.68 -4.19 13.55
C LEU A 161 -7.90 -3.50 14.89
N THR A 162 -8.64 -2.39 14.87
CA THR A 162 -8.81 -1.51 16.03
C THR A 162 -9.59 -2.20 17.16
N PHE A 163 -10.66 -2.92 16.82
CA PHE A 163 -11.56 -3.49 17.81
C PHE A 163 -11.25 -4.94 18.20
N TYR A 164 -10.56 -5.72 17.36
CA TYR A 164 -10.36 -7.16 17.59
C TYR A 164 -8.89 -7.56 17.59
N VAL A 165 -8.16 -7.32 16.50
CA VAL A 165 -6.81 -7.87 16.32
C VAL A 165 -5.82 -7.22 17.30
N LEU A 166 -5.83 -5.88 17.38
CA LEU A 166 -4.88 -5.14 18.20
C LEU A 166 -5.07 -5.37 19.71
N PRO A 167 -6.31 -5.35 20.27
CA PRO A 167 -6.51 -5.64 21.68
C PRO A 167 -6.11 -7.07 22.10
N GLN A 168 -6.26 -8.05 21.20
CA GLN A 168 -5.98 -9.45 21.52
C GLN A 168 -4.51 -9.83 21.34
N LEU A 169 -3.87 -9.34 20.27
CA LEU A 169 -2.51 -9.73 19.91
C LEU A 169 -1.45 -8.72 20.35
N GLY A 170 -1.87 -7.53 20.79
CA GLY A 170 -0.98 -6.41 21.04
C GLY A 170 -0.28 -5.92 19.78
N ARG A 171 0.63 -4.95 19.94
CA ARG A 171 1.31 -4.29 18.81
C ARG A 171 2.23 -5.22 18.03
N VAL A 172 3.03 -6.01 18.73
CA VAL A 172 3.99 -6.95 18.11
C VAL A 172 3.27 -8.10 17.43
N GLY A 173 2.32 -8.76 18.10
CA GLY A 173 1.57 -9.87 17.51
C GLY A 173 0.75 -9.45 16.30
N THR A 174 0.12 -8.28 16.35
CA THR A 174 -0.56 -7.69 15.19
C THR A 174 0.39 -7.46 14.03
N SER A 175 1.56 -6.86 14.26
CA SER A 175 2.58 -6.65 13.22
C SER A 175 3.01 -7.96 12.57
N SER A 176 3.26 -9.00 13.37
CA SER A 176 3.65 -10.32 12.87
C SER A 176 2.57 -10.97 12.01
N VAL A 177 1.28 -10.88 12.42
CA VAL A 177 0.17 -11.41 11.62
C VAL A 177 0.05 -10.70 10.29
N LEU A 178 0.08 -9.36 10.28
CA LEU A 178 0.03 -8.58 9.04
C LEU A 178 1.21 -8.95 8.13
N ALA A 179 2.42 -9.07 8.68
CA ALA A 179 3.61 -9.43 7.92
C ALA A 179 3.49 -10.80 7.25
N VAL A 180 3.01 -11.80 8.00
CA VAL A 180 2.75 -13.15 7.47
C VAL A 180 1.69 -13.10 6.38
N VAL A 181 0.62 -12.31 6.55
CA VAL A 181 -0.44 -12.17 5.53
C VAL A 181 0.12 -11.57 4.23
N ASN A 182 0.90 -10.49 4.28
CA ASN A 182 1.51 -9.91 3.08
C ASN A 182 2.50 -10.87 2.39
N VAL A 183 3.33 -11.58 3.16
CA VAL A 183 4.23 -12.60 2.60
C VAL A 183 3.43 -13.74 1.95
N ALA A 184 2.37 -14.21 2.60
CA ALA A 184 1.49 -15.25 2.07
C ALA A 184 0.80 -14.79 0.77
N ILE A 185 0.31 -13.55 0.69
CA ILE A 185 -0.23 -12.96 -0.54
C ILE A 185 0.82 -13.00 -1.65
N GLY A 186 2.03 -12.51 -1.37
CA GLY A 186 3.07 -12.42 -2.38
C GLY A 186 3.51 -13.79 -2.91
N VAL A 187 3.68 -14.77 -2.01
CA VAL A 187 3.98 -16.17 -2.37
C VAL A 187 2.83 -16.77 -3.18
N LEU A 188 1.59 -16.61 -2.74
CA LEU A 188 0.41 -17.14 -3.43
C LEU A 188 0.31 -16.61 -4.87
N VAL A 189 0.50 -15.30 -5.08
CA VAL A 189 0.46 -14.70 -6.43
C VAL A 189 1.56 -15.23 -7.33
N MET A 190 2.75 -15.50 -6.79
CA MET A 190 3.87 -16.04 -7.56
C MET A 190 3.70 -17.51 -7.92
N LEU A 191 3.12 -18.30 -7.02
CA LEU A 191 2.97 -19.75 -7.20
C LEU A 191 1.79 -20.13 -8.09
N VAL A 192 0.71 -19.33 -8.12
CA VAL A 192 -0.43 -19.64 -8.98
C VAL A 192 0.01 -19.59 -10.46
N PRO A 193 -0.20 -20.65 -11.25
CA PRO A 193 0.12 -20.64 -12.68
C PRO A 193 -0.67 -19.57 -13.44
N THR A 194 -0.09 -19.03 -14.51
CA THR A 194 -0.85 -18.28 -15.52
C THR A 194 -0.43 -18.76 -16.88
N THR A 195 -1.42 -19.09 -17.71
CA THR A 195 -1.22 -19.14 -19.15
C THR A 195 -0.95 -17.72 -19.65
N THR A 196 0.34 -17.40 -19.80
CA THR A 196 0.81 -16.20 -20.50
C THR A 196 0.58 -16.39 -21.99
N GLU A 197 -0.40 -15.68 -22.56
CA GLU A 197 -0.28 -15.34 -23.99
C GLU A 197 0.71 -14.18 -24.13
N PRO A 198 1.55 -14.18 -25.18
CA PRO A 198 2.37 -13.03 -25.52
C PRO A 198 1.44 -11.84 -25.77
N THR A 199 1.64 -10.75 -25.03
CA THR A 199 0.97 -9.46 -25.22
C THR A 199 0.90 -9.11 -26.71
N SER A 200 -0.29 -9.21 -27.32
CA SER A 200 -0.59 -8.55 -28.57
C SER A 200 -0.40 -7.05 -28.34
N SER A 201 0.34 -6.40 -29.22
CA SER A 201 0.59 -4.96 -29.23
C SER A 201 -0.69 -4.14 -28.98
N PRO A 202 -0.60 -2.96 -28.33
CA PRO A 202 -1.78 -2.14 -28.08
C PRO A 202 -2.50 -1.83 -29.39
N SER A 203 -3.80 -2.14 -29.46
CA SER A 203 -4.63 -1.80 -30.62
C SER A 203 -4.75 -0.26 -30.70
N PRO A 204 -4.54 0.37 -31.87
CA PRO A 204 -4.54 1.84 -32.07
C PRO A 204 -5.82 2.56 -31.61
N ALA A 205 -6.92 1.82 -31.38
CA ALA A 205 -8.20 2.35 -30.95
C ALA A 205 -8.21 2.87 -29.49
N LEU A 206 -7.36 2.33 -28.60
CA LEU A 206 -7.33 2.76 -27.18
C LEU A 206 -6.56 4.07 -26.97
N GLN A 207 -5.61 4.40 -27.86
CA GLN A 207 -4.86 5.66 -27.83
C GLN A 207 -5.74 6.88 -28.12
N ARG A 208 -6.84 6.74 -28.86
CA ARG A 208 -7.79 7.84 -29.14
C ARG A 208 -8.70 8.18 -27.95
N SER A 209 -8.91 7.25 -27.01
CA SER A 209 -9.81 7.47 -25.87
C SER A 209 -9.14 8.17 -24.68
N GLU A 210 -7.82 8.06 -24.53
CA GLU A 210 -7.06 8.78 -23.49
C GLU A 210 -6.77 10.25 -23.87
N GLN A 211 -7.09 10.68 -25.10
CA GLN A 211 -6.95 12.07 -25.55
C GLN A 211 -8.08 13.01 -25.09
N GLY A 212 -9.18 12.48 -24.52
CA GLY A 212 -10.39 13.26 -24.22
C GLY A 212 -10.39 14.03 -22.88
N TRP A 213 -9.45 13.75 -21.97
CA TRP A 213 -9.37 14.47 -20.69
C TRP A 213 -7.91 14.60 -20.19
N GLN A 214 -7.08 15.29 -20.97
CA GLN A 214 -5.78 15.75 -20.51
C GLN A 214 -5.96 17.01 -19.65
N LEU A 215 -6.37 16.84 -18.38
CA LEU A 215 -6.00 17.83 -17.38
C LEU A 215 -4.48 17.82 -17.29
N SER A 216 -3.83 18.98 -17.44
CA SER A 216 -2.37 19.04 -17.37
C SER A 216 -1.90 18.47 -16.03
N GLU A 217 -0.81 17.69 -16.03
CA GLU A 217 -0.27 17.06 -14.82
C GLU A 217 -0.11 18.07 -13.67
N HIS A 218 0.23 19.31 -13.99
CA HIS A 218 0.35 20.42 -13.03
C HIS A 218 -0.97 20.78 -12.33
N TRP A 219 -2.12 20.73 -13.03
CA TRP A 219 -3.43 20.99 -12.42
C TRP A 219 -3.90 19.82 -11.56
N ALA A 220 -3.63 18.58 -11.96
CA ALA A 220 -3.94 17.41 -11.15
C ALA A 220 -3.11 17.38 -9.85
N LEU A 221 -1.81 17.69 -9.94
CA LEU A 221 -0.91 17.82 -8.79
C LEU A 221 -1.31 19.01 -7.91
N GLY A 222 -1.69 20.14 -8.50
CA GLY A 222 -2.16 21.33 -7.78
C GLY A 222 -3.44 21.06 -6.98
N LEU A 223 -4.43 20.42 -7.60
CA LEU A 223 -5.70 20.07 -6.93
C LEU A 223 -5.51 19.01 -5.84
N ALA A 224 -4.62 18.03 -6.06
CA ALA A 224 -4.28 17.04 -5.04
C ALA A 224 -3.54 17.67 -3.85
N ALA A 225 -2.59 18.58 -4.10
CA ALA A 225 -1.86 19.29 -3.05
C ALA A 225 -2.77 20.23 -2.24
N VAL A 226 -3.69 20.95 -2.91
CA VAL A 226 -4.65 21.84 -2.25
C VAL A 226 -5.65 21.04 -1.41
N SER A 227 -6.18 19.94 -1.95
CA SER A 227 -7.07 19.02 -1.20
C SER A 227 -6.39 18.42 0.03
N GLY A 228 -5.14 17.96 -0.12
CA GLY A 228 -4.34 17.42 0.99
C GLY A 228 -4.04 18.45 2.07
N SER A 229 -3.73 19.69 1.69
CA SER A 229 -3.43 20.78 2.63
C SER A 229 -4.66 21.23 3.42
N LEU A 230 -5.83 21.31 2.77
CA LEU A 230 -7.11 21.61 3.42
C LEU A 230 -7.54 20.50 4.38
N SER A 231 -7.33 19.23 4.00
CA SER A 231 -7.62 18.09 4.86
C SER A 231 -6.73 18.08 6.11
N MET A 232 -5.43 18.36 5.97
CA MET A 232 -4.52 18.50 7.12
C MET A 232 -4.86 19.70 8.01
N GLY A 233 -5.29 20.82 7.44
CA GLY A 233 -5.74 21.98 8.20
C GLY A 233 -6.98 21.71 9.05
N ILE A 234 -7.90 20.87 8.56
CA ILE A 234 -9.11 20.45 9.30
C ILE A 234 -8.77 19.46 10.43
N GLN A 235 -7.69 18.69 10.33
CA GLN A 235 -7.29 17.74 11.39
C GLN A 235 -6.53 18.38 12.56
N VAL A 236 -6.06 19.63 12.39
CA VAL A 236 -5.26 20.36 13.40
C VAL A 236 -6.12 21.36 14.21
N LEU A 237 -7.38 21.58 13.81
CA LEU A 237 -8.39 22.36 14.54
C LEU A 237 -9.27 21.45 15.40
#